data_AF-A0A426QHV7-F1
#
_entry.id   AF-A0A426QHV7-F1
#
_cell.length_a   1.000
_cell.length_b   1.000
_cell.length_c   1.000
_cell.angle_alpha   90.00
_cell.angle_beta   90.00
_cell.angle_gamma   90.00
#
_symmetry.space_group_name_H-M   'P 1'
#
loop_
_entity.id
_entity.type
_entity.pdbx_description
1 polymer ?
#
loop_
_entity_poly.entity_id
_entity_poly.type
_entity_poly.pdbx_seq_one_letter_code
_entity_poly.pdbx_strand_id
1 'polypeptide(L)'
;METPPSDLQHSRLQEILHLPPLPAVAYQLLKEVADEDVDITRLTELIERDPGLAARIVGIANSAYFARQREIHRVEDAITRVLGLNIVRGLAIGIALSKPFDVSACPEFELSRYWYRAFVSAHLSNALGPYLELETDLRECLFLAGLVHNLGQLVLVHAFPSRMADVFRQKQANPQQSLMTLESQVLAMTETQAGTVIGKRWKLPRCVTHTIQYRHEPNLAGRYELAVHAVAVCSRTAESLYDDPDNTRLQLGDFTGHPSTLTQGILDDIISKVRHNDAQYRALADSLGSQE
;
A
#
# COMPACT_ATOMS: atom_id res chain seq x y z
N MET A 1 -4.04 -24.83 -18.69
CA MET A 1 -4.37 -23.42 -18.36
C MET A 1 -4.04 -22.63 -19.61
N GLU A 2 -5.03 -22.40 -20.47
CA GLU A 2 -4.81 -21.70 -21.74
C GLU A 2 -4.44 -20.24 -21.46
N THR A 3 -3.31 -19.79 -21.99
CA THR A 3 -2.96 -18.36 -22.02
C THR A 3 -4.06 -17.62 -22.78
N PRO A 4 -4.67 -16.57 -22.21
CA PRO A 4 -5.69 -15.81 -22.90
C PRO A 4 -5.13 -15.28 -24.24
N PRO A 5 -5.95 -15.18 -25.30
CA PRO A 5 -5.52 -14.63 -26.57
C PRO A 5 -4.83 -13.28 -26.37
N SER A 6 -3.69 -13.07 -27.03
CA SER A 6 -2.86 -11.85 -26.95
C SER A 6 -3.66 -10.56 -27.13
N ASP A 7 -4.76 -10.64 -27.89
CA ASP A 7 -5.60 -9.52 -28.29
C ASP A 7 -6.49 -9.02 -27.13
N LEU A 8 -6.97 -9.93 -26.27
CA LEU A 8 -7.75 -9.57 -25.08
C LEU A 8 -6.87 -8.83 -24.06
N GLN A 9 -5.66 -9.32 -23.83
CA GLN A 9 -4.71 -8.65 -22.94
C GLN A 9 -4.31 -7.28 -23.47
N HIS A 10 -4.06 -7.16 -24.79
CA HIS A 10 -3.79 -5.87 -25.43
C HIS A 10 -4.95 -4.89 -25.27
N SER A 11 -6.19 -5.33 -25.50
CA SER A 11 -7.38 -4.48 -25.32
C SER A 11 -7.51 -3.99 -23.88
N ARG A 12 -7.33 -4.86 -22.88
CA ARG A 12 -7.39 -4.46 -21.46
C ARG A 12 -6.28 -3.50 -21.08
N LEU A 13 -5.09 -3.71 -21.63
CA LEU A 13 -3.96 -2.80 -21.43
C LEU A 13 -4.28 -1.40 -21.98
N GLN A 14 -4.90 -1.29 -23.15
CA GLN A 14 -5.31 -0.01 -23.71
C GLN A 14 -6.32 0.72 -22.82
N GLU A 15 -7.31 0.00 -22.26
CA GLU A 15 -8.27 0.59 -21.33
C GLU A 15 -7.59 1.15 -20.07
N ILE A 16 -6.59 0.46 -19.53
CA ILE A 16 -5.77 0.97 -18.41
C ILE A 16 -4.95 2.21 -18.82
N LEU A 17 -4.49 2.28 -20.06
CA LEU A 17 -3.79 3.45 -20.57
C LEU A 17 -4.72 4.67 -20.77
N HIS A 18 -6.03 4.50 -20.71
CA HIS A 18 -7.01 5.60 -20.69
C HIS A 18 -7.41 6.04 -19.28
N LEU A 19 -6.85 5.43 -18.24
CA LEU A 19 -7.10 5.82 -16.85
C LEU A 19 -6.72 7.26 -16.54
N PRO A 20 -7.28 7.82 -15.45
CA PRO A 20 -7.02 9.17 -15.01
C PRO A 20 -5.52 9.53 -14.96
N PRO A 21 -5.15 10.77 -15.30
CA PRO A 21 -3.79 11.25 -15.13
C PRO A 21 -3.41 11.29 -13.64
N LEU A 22 -2.10 11.30 -13.37
CA LEU A 22 -1.57 11.49 -12.03
C LEU A 22 -2.07 12.84 -11.46
N PRO A 23 -2.67 12.87 -10.26
CA PRO A 23 -3.09 14.12 -9.63
C PRO A 23 -1.92 15.09 -9.45
N ALA A 24 -2.18 16.38 -9.67
CA ALA A 24 -1.15 17.42 -9.52
C ALA A 24 -0.51 17.42 -8.12
N VAL A 25 -1.32 17.18 -7.07
CA VAL A 25 -0.83 17.04 -5.69
C VAL A 25 0.10 15.85 -5.54
N ALA A 26 -0.27 14.67 -6.06
CA ALA A 26 0.58 13.49 -6.03
C ALA A 26 1.91 13.71 -6.78
N TYR A 27 1.85 14.36 -7.95
CA TYR A 27 3.04 14.72 -8.73
C TYR A 27 3.97 15.67 -7.97
N GLN A 28 3.42 16.69 -7.31
CA GLN A 28 4.21 17.62 -6.49
C GLN A 28 4.86 16.90 -5.31
N LEU A 29 4.09 16.08 -4.58
CA LEU A 29 4.61 15.29 -3.45
C LEU A 29 5.71 14.30 -3.89
N LEU A 30 5.55 13.65 -5.05
CA LEU A 30 6.56 12.75 -5.62
C LEU A 30 7.84 13.48 -6.05
N LYS A 31 7.74 14.75 -6.46
CA LYS A 31 8.93 15.56 -6.78
C LYS A 31 9.74 15.88 -5.53
N GLU A 32 9.08 16.19 -4.42
CA GLU A 32 9.77 16.42 -3.15
C GLU A 32 10.47 15.14 -2.67
N VAL A 33 9.96 13.94 -2.95
CA VAL A 33 10.65 12.65 -2.61
C VAL A 33 12.02 12.51 -3.30
N ALA A 34 12.22 13.15 -4.46
CA ALA A 34 13.49 13.09 -5.17
C ALA A 34 14.54 14.05 -4.60
N ASP A 35 14.15 14.92 -3.67
CA ASP A 35 15.03 15.88 -3.00
C ASP A 35 15.40 15.33 -1.62
N GLU A 36 16.70 15.21 -1.31
CA GLU A 36 17.17 14.66 -0.03
C GLU A 36 16.89 15.63 1.14
N ASP A 37 16.71 16.92 0.86
CA ASP A 37 16.44 17.98 1.83
C ASP A 37 14.95 18.39 1.83
N VAL A 38 14.04 17.43 2.01
CA VAL A 38 12.61 17.76 2.13
C VAL A 38 12.36 18.64 3.35
N ASP A 39 12.06 19.91 3.10
CA ASP A 39 11.63 20.86 4.10
C ASP A 39 10.23 20.49 4.63
N ILE A 40 10.12 20.33 5.96
CA ILE A 40 8.85 20.10 6.66
C ILE A 40 7.83 21.19 6.31
N THR A 41 8.28 22.44 6.20
CA THR A 41 7.43 23.57 5.83
C THR A 41 6.88 23.36 4.42
N ARG A 42 7.72 22.95 3.48
CA ARG A 42 7.30 22.71 2.10
C ARG A 42 6.29 21.56 1.97
N LEU A 43 6.55 20.44 2.64
CA LEU A 43 5.62 19.31 2.64
C LEU A 43 4.27 19.71 3.25
N THR A 44 4.30 20.47 4.35
CA THR A 44 3.10 20.98 5.02
C THR A 44 2.29 21.86 4.07
N GLU A 45 2.92 22.85 3.42
CA GLU A 45 2.25 23.71 2.44
C GLU A 45 1.60 22.93 1.29
N LEU A 46 2.27 21.88 0.79
CA LEU A 46 1.73 21.06 -0.30
C LEU A 46 0.51 20.25 0.14
N ILE A 47 0.54 19.69 1.35
CA ILE A 47 -0.57 18.94 1.92
C ILE A 47 -1.76 19.87 2.19
N GLU A 48 -1.51 21.04 2.78
CA GLU A 48 -2.56 21.99 3.18
C GLU A 48 -3.30 22.62 1.99
N ARG A 49 -2.76 22.53 0.76
CA ARG A 49 -3.48 22.91 -0.48
C ARG A 49 -4.66 21.99 -0.79
N ASP A 50 -4.69 20.78 -0.25
CA ASP A 50 -5.83 19.86 -0.36
C ASP A 50 -6.42 19.65 1.05
N PRO A 51 -7.51 20.36 1.40
CA PRO A 51 -8.12 20.26 2.73
C PRO A 51 -8.54 18.84 3.11
N GLY A 52 -8.99 18.04 2.13
CA GLY A 52 -9.36 16.65 2.35
C GLY A 52 -8.16 15.79 2.70
N LEU A 53 -7.02 16.02 2.04
CA LEU A 53 -5.77 15.34 2.37
C LEU A 53 -5.23 15.75 3.75
N ALA A 54 -5.23 17.06 4.05
CA ALA A 54 -4.81 17.58 5.34
C ALA A 54 -5.66 17.03 6.49
N ALA A 55 -6.99 17.04 6.34
CA ALA A 55 -7.92 16.48 7.33
C ALA A 55 -7.68 14.99 7.56
N ARG A 56 -7.44 14.21 6.50
CA ARG A 56 -7.09 12.78 6.61
C ARG A 56 -5.79 12.56 7.36
N ILE A 57 -4.74 13.34 7.09
CA ILE A 57 -3.45 13.21 7.79
C ILE A 57 -3.58 13.56 9.26
N VAL A 58 -4.30 14.64 9.59
CA VAL A 58 -4.59 15.02 10.99
C VAL A 58 -5.43 13.95 11.68
N GLY A 59 -6.46 13.41 11.00
CA GLY A 59 -7.27 12.30 11.51
C GLY A 59 -6.46 11.05 11.79
N ILE A 60 -5.51 10.70 10.90
CA ILE A 60 -4.56 9.60 11.12
C ILE A 60 -3.68 9.88 12.34
N ALA A 61 -3.12 11.09 12.47
CA ALA A 61 -2.28 11.46 13.60
C ALA A 61 -3.03 11.44 14.94
N ASN A 62 -4.33 11.76 14.93
CA ASN A 62 -5.21 11.70 16.09
C ASN A 62 -5.83 10.32 16.33
N SER A 63 -5.65 9.36 15.42
CA SER A 63 -6.14 8.00 15.64
C SER A 63 -5.56 7.45 16.93
N ALA A 64 -6.32 6.64 17.66
CA ALA A 64 -5.90 6.09 18.95
C ALA A 64 -4.59 5.29 18.90
N TYR A 65 -4.11 4.95 17.70
CA TYR A 65 -2.81 4.35 17.48
C TYR A 65 -1.64 5.33 17.68
N PHE A 66 -1.79 6.53 17.12
CA PHE A 66 -0.75 7.56 17.08
C PHE A 66 -0.96 8.65 18.14
N ALA A 67 -2.19 8.77 18.67
CA ALA A 67 -2.57 9.78 19.63
C ALA A 67 -1.68 9.75 20.87
N ARG A 68 -1.02 10.89 21.15
CA ARG A 68 -0.43 11.22 22.45
C ARG A 68 -1.48 11.95 23.31
N GLN A 69 -1.16 12.29 24.56
CA GLN A 69 -2.08 12.96 25.51
C GLN A 69 -2.75 14.26 25.01
N ARG A 70 -2.36 14.80 23.85
CA ARG A 70 -2.85 16.06 23.30
C ARG A 70 -3.26 15.91 21.84
N GLU A 71 -4.47 16.37 21.53
CA GLU A 71 -5.03 16.39 20.18
C GLU A 71 -4.22 17.30 19.25
N ILE A 72 -4.07 16.87 17.99
CA ILE A 72 -3.33 17.56 16.94
C ILE A 72 -4.33 18.23 15.99
N HIS A 73 -4.05 19.47 15.58
CA HIS A 73 -4.91 20.23 14.67
C HIS A 73 -4.21 20.67 13.38
N ARG A 74 -2.91 20.41 13.25
CA ARG A 74 -2.07 20.89 12.14
C ARG A 74 -1.23 19.77 11.56
N VAL A 75 -0.97 19.83 10.26
CA VAL A 75 -0.14 18.85 9.55
C VAL A 75 1.31 18.91 10.06
N GLU A 76 1.84 20.10 10.32
CA GLU A 76 3.18 20.28 10.89
C GLU A 76 3.34 19.57 12.26
N ASP A 77 2.31 19.64 13.11
CA ASP A 77 2.29 18.95 14.39
C ASP A 77 2.21 17.43 14.22
N ALA A 78 1.46 16.95 13.20
CA ALA A 78 1.44 15.54 12.84
C ALA A 78 2.83 15.04 12.42
N ILE A 79 3.58 15.85 11.66
CA ILE A 79 4.96 15.55 11.24
C ILE A 79 5.91 15.54 12.45
N THR A 80 5.93 16.61 13.24
CA THR A 80 7.00 16.84 14.22
C THR A 80 6.78 16.12 15.56
N ARG A 81 5.53 15.84 15.94
CA ARG A 81 5.20 15.34 17.29
C ARG A 81 4.73 13.90 17.35
N VAL A 82 4.26 13.36 16.22
CA VAL A 82 3.50 12.11 16.18
C VAL A 82 4.02 11.13 15.15
N LEU A 83 3.85 11.41 13.85
CA LEU A 83 4.07 10.46 12.77
C LEU A 83 5.51 10.47 12.25
N GLY A 84 6.15 11.63 12.24
CA GLY A 84 7.42 11.82 11.54
C GLY A 84 7.25 12.12 10.06
N LEU A 85 8.28 12.73 9.47
CA LEU A 85 8.28 13.24 8.10
C LEU A 85 8.03 12.13 7.06
N ASN A 86 8.74 11.01 7.15
CA ASN A 86 8.68 9.95 6.16
C ASN A 86 7.31 9.26 6.11
N ILE A 87 6.66 9.06 7.26
CA ILE A 87 5.31 8.50 7.34
C ILE A 87 4.29 9.47 6.72
N VAL A 88 4.31 10.75 7.12
CA VAL A 88 3.39 11.75 6.55
C VAL A 88 3.58 11.88 5.04
N ARG A 89 4.82 11.91 4.56
CA ARG A 89 5.15 11.94 3.13
C ARG A 89 4.54 10.73 2.41
N GLY A 90 4.77 9.52 2.93
CA GLY A 90 4.23 8.29 2.34
C GLY A 90 2.71 8.25 2.34
N LEU A 91 2.06 8.67 3.44
CA LEU A 91 0.60 8.79 3.54
C LEU A 91 0.05 9.79 2.52
N ALA A 92 0.65 10.97 2.44
CA ALA A 92 0.24 12.01 1.52
C ALA A 92 0.23 11.51 0.08
N ILE A 93 1.31 10.84 -0.33
CA ILE A 93 1.45 10.25 -1.66
C ILE A 93 0.45 9.12 -1.86
N GLY A 94 0.39 8.14 -0.95
CA GLY A 94 -0.50 6.98 -1.11
C GLY A 94 -1.98 7.35 -1.21
N ILE A 95 -2.43 8.31 -0.39
CA ILE A 95 -3.79 8.86 -0.47
C ILE A 95 -4.02 9.63 -1.76
N ALA A 96 -3.06 10.47 -2.17
CA ALA A 96 -3.19 11.24 -3.40
C ALA A 96 -3.19 10.32 -4.65
N LEU A 97 -2.48 9.19 -4.61
CA LEU A 97 -2.46 8.19 -5.69
C LEU A 97 -3.75 7.38 -5.81
N SER A 98 -4.51 7.20 -4.72
CA SER A 98 -5.77 6.46 -4.76
C SER A 98 -6.96 7.31 -5.21
N LYS A 99 -6.91 8.63 -4.98
CA LYS A 99 -7.98 9.61 -5.28
C LYS A 99 -8.59 9.52 -6.70
N PRO A 100 -7.85 9.23 -7.78
CA PRO A 100 -8.45 9.16 -9.12
C PRO A 100 -9.34 7.96 -9.37
N PHE A 101 -9.24 6.91 -8.53
CA PHE A 101 -9.96 5.67 -8.75
C PHE A 101 -11.29 5.68 -8.02
N ASP A 102 -12.36 5.88 -8.77
CA ASP A 102 -13.72 5.61 -8.30
C ASP A 102 -13.98 4.10 -8.29
N VAL A 103 -14.27 3.57 -7.09
CA VAL A 103 -14.57 2.15 -6.87
C VAL A 103 -16.02 1.90 -6.47
N SER A 104 -16.86 2.96 -6.41
CA SER A 104 -18.25 2.89 -5.97
C SER A 104 -19.13 1.99 -6.86
N ALA A 105 -18.73 1.81 -8.12
CA ALA A 105 -19.40 0.95 -9.08
C ALA A 105 -19.22 -0.57 -8.81
N CYS A 106 -18.41 -0.96 -7.81
CA CYS A 106 -18.20 -2.35 -7.42
C CYS A 106 -18.49 -2.53 -5.91
N PRO A 107 -19.76 -2.77 -5.52
CA PRO A 107 -20.14 -2.90 -4.12
C PRO A 107 -19.47 -4.08 -3.38
N GLU A 108 -19.06 -5.12 -4.10
CA GLU A 108 -18.31 -6.26 -3.55
C GLU A 108 -16.88 -5.89 -3.15
N PHE A 109 -16.38 -4.73 -3.55
CA PHE A 109 -15.06 -4.26 -3.17
C PHE A 109 -15.08 -3.63 -1.77
N GLU A 110 -14.55 -4.36 -0.78
CA GLU A 110 -14.37 -3.85 0.58
C GLU A 110 -13.21 -2.84 0.66
N LEU A 111 -13.51 -1.56 0.45
CA LEU A 111 -12.49 -0.50 0.49
C LEU A 111 -11.81 -0.38 1.88
N SER A 112 -12.54 -0.66 2.97
CA SER A 112 -11.94 -0.77 4.31
C SER A 112 -10.90 -1.89 4.39
N ARG A 113 -11.19 -3.08 3.86
CA ARG A 113 -10.22 -4.18 3.79
C ARG A 113 -8.99 -3.80 2.98
N TYR A 114 -9.18 -3.11 1.86
CA TYR A 114 -8.09 -2.58 1.04
C TYR A 114 -7.17 -1.66 1.84
N TRP A 115 -7.74 -0.68 2.54
CA TRP A 115 -6.96 0.27 3.34
C TRP A 115 -6.30 -0.41 4.52
N TYR A 116 -6.97 -1.30 5.24
CA TYR A 116 -6.36 -2.06 6.34
C TYR A 116 -5.08 -2.76 5.87
N ARG A 117 -5.17 -3.50 4.76
CA ARG A 117 -4.01 -4.21 4.18
C ARG A 117 -2.91 -3.23 3.80
N ALA A 118 -3.24 -2.11 3.17
CA ALA A 118 -2.29 -1.08 2.80
C ALA A 118 -1.54 -0.50 4.03
N PHE A 119 -2.27 -0.10 5.07
CA PHE A 119 -1.69 0.50 6.27
C PHE A 119 -0.85 -0.48 7.09
N VAL A 120 -1.38 -1.68 7.36
CA VAL A 120 -0.67 -2.69 8.13
C VAL A 120 0.60 -3.14 7.39
N SER A 121 0.52 -3.31 6.06
CA SER A 121 1.71 -3.59 5.24
C SER A 121 2.74 -2.47 5.32
N ALA A 122 2.32 -1.20 5.19
CA ALA A 122 3.21 -0.05 5.30
C ALA A 122 3.90 0.01 6.67
N HIS A 123 3.13 -0.22 7.73
CA HIS A 123 3.63 -0.15 9.10
C HIS A 123 4.62 -1.28 9.40
N LEU A 124 4.27 -2.53 9.11
CA LEU A 124 5.16 -3.67 9.26
C LEU A 124 6.45 -3.48 8.45
N SER A 125 6.35 -3.07 7.18
CA SER A 125 7.51 -2.87 6.32
C SER A 125 8.44 -1.78 6.89
N ASN A 126 7.87 -0.66 7.34
CA ASN A 126 8.64 0.43 7.94
C ASN A 126 9.30 0.02 9.27
N ALA A 127 8.59 -0.75 10.11
CA ALA A 127 9.11 -1.23 11.39
C ALA A 127 10.26 -2.24 11.22
N LEU A 128 10.28 -3.00 10.11
CA LEU A 128 11.38 -3.89 9.76
C LEU A 128 12.61 -3.13 9.25
N GLY A 129 12.42 -2.00 8.56
CA GLY A 129 13.47 -1.22 7.93
C GLY A 129 14.76 -1.06 8.74
N PRO A 130 14.71 -0.64 10.03
CA PRO A 130 15.85 -0.57 10.94
C PRO A 130 16.73 -1.82 10.99
N TYR A 131 16.14 -3.00 10.88
CA TYR A 131 16.79 -4.31 11.04
C TYR A 131 17.23 -4.95 9.72
N LEU A 132 16.94 -4.31 8.59
CA LEU A 132 17.32 -4.77 7.26
C LEU A 132 18.60 -4.07 6.79
N GLU A 133 19.44 -4.79 6.06
CA GLU A 133 20.63 -4.24 5.39
C GLU A 133 20.25 -3.55 4.07
N LEU A 134 19.49 -2.46 4.20
CA LEU A 134 19.04 -1.63 3.08
C LEU A 134 19.76 -0.29 3.06
N GLU A 135 20.04 0.19 1.85
CA GLU A 135 20.40 1.58 1.56
C GLU A 135 19.33 2.53 2.13
N THR A 136 19.74 3.74 2.50
CA THR A 136 18.88 4.72 3.18
C THR A 136 17.62 5.03 2.37
N ASP A 137 17.76 5.30 1.08
CA ASP A 137 16.64 5.62 0.19
C ASP A 137 15.61 4.47 0.08
N LEU A 138 16.08 3.23 0.04
CA LEU A 138 15.21 2.05 0.03
C LEU A 138 14.49 1.86 1.35
N ARG A 139 15.20 2.07 2.48
CA ARG A 139 14.63 1.99 3.83
C ARG A 139 13.51 3.01 4.01
N GLU A 140 13.72 4.24 3.56
CA GLU A 140 12.70 5.30 3.59
C GLU A 140 11.53 5.03 2.65
N CYS A 141 11.77 4.32 1.54
CA CYS A 141 10.71 3.93 0.62
C CYS A 141 9.81 2.79 1.15
N LEU A 142 10.22 2.02 2.15
CA LEU A 142 9.48 0.84 2.63
C LEU A 142 8.04 1.17 3.05
N PHE A 143 7.83 2.29 3.74
CA PHE A 143 6.48 2.70 4.14
C PHE A 143 5.60 2.96 2.92
N LEU A 144 6.08 3.77 1.98
CA LEU A 144 5.33 4.08 0.76
C LEU A 144 5.07 2.83 -0.08
N ALA A 145 6.09 2.00 -0.28
CA ALA A 145 5.99 0.76 -1.03
C ALA A 145 4.98 -0.21 -0.41
N GLY A 146 4.97 -0.34 0.91
CA GLY A 146 3.96 -1.12 1.64
C GLY A 146 2.56 -0.51 1.56
N LEU A 147 2.43 0.82 1.54
CA LEU A 147 1.12 1.48 1.46
C LEU A 147 0.47 1.34 0.09
N VAL A 148 1.25 1.33 -0.99
CA VAL A 148 0.72 1.32 -2.37
C VAL A 148 0.94 -0.01 -3.09
N HIS A 149 1.38 -1.06 -2.39
CA HIS A 149 1.68 -2.36 -2.97
C HIS A 149 0.50 -2.97 -3.73
N ASN A 150 -0.74 -2.67 -3.30
CA ASN A 150 -1.98 -3.17 -3.85
C ASN A 150 -2.71 -2.15 -4.76
N LEU A 151 -2.05 -1.05 -5.18
CA LEU A 151 -2.63 0.01 -6.01
C LEU A 151 -3.35 -0.53 -7.27
N GLY A 152 -2.82 -1.60 -7.86
CA GLY A 152 -3.42 -2.22 -9.04
C GLY A 152 -4.82 -2.80 -8.80
N GLN A 153 -5.20 -3.08 -7.56
CA GLN A 153 -6.56 -3.52 -7.24
C GLN A 153 -7.56 -2.37 -7.44
N LEU A 154 -7.22 -1.14 -6.99
CA LEU A 154 -8.03 0.05 -7.26
C LEU A 154 -8.16 0.29 -8.77
N VAL A 155 -7.06 0.11 -9.51
CA VAL A 155 -7.06 0.22 -10.97
C VAL A 155 -8.06 -0.74 -11.60
N LEU A 156 -8.01 -2.04 -11.25
CA LEU A 156 -8.89 -3.03 -11.82
C LEU A 156 -10.35 -2.79 -11.46
N VAL A 157 -10.63 -2.43 -10.20
CA VAL A 157 -12.00 -2.16 -9.73
C VAL A 157 -12.59 -0.94 -10.44
N HIS A 158 -11.80 0.12 -10.61
CA HIS A 158 -12.23 1.31 -11.34
C HIS A 158 -12.45 1.05 -12.83
N ALA A 159 -11.51 0.35 -13.48
CA ALA A 159 -11.58 0.10 -14.92
C ALA A 159 -12.64 -0.96 -15.29
N PHE A 160 -12.84 -1.96 -14.44
CA PHE A 160 -13.64 -3.14 -14.75
C PHE A 160 -14.58 -3.55 -13.59
N PRO A 161 -15.45 -2.65 -13.10
CA PRO A 161 -16.20 -2.88 -11.87
C PRO A 161 -17.08 -4.14 -11.90
N SER A 162 -17.78 -4.40 -13.02
CA SER A 162 -18.63 -5.59 -13.16
C SER A 162 -17.83 -6.91 -13.18
N ARG A 163 -16.66 -6.91 -13.82
CA ARG A 163 -15.78 -8.09 -13.87
C ARG A 163 -15.11 -8.34 -12.52
N MET A 164 -14.70 -7.27 -11.83
CA MET A 164 -14.15 -7.39 -10.48
C MET A 164 -15.22 -7.85 -9.48
N ALA A 165 -16.48 -7.44 -9.64
CA ALA A 165 -17.59 -8.00 -8.87
C ALA A 165 -17.72 -9.52 -9.07
N ASP A 166 -17.60 -10.03 -10.31
CA ASP A 166 -17.55 -11.48 -10.59
C ASP A 166 -16.36 -12.17 -9.92
N VAL A 167 -15.18 -11.56 -9.96
CA VAL A 167 -13.97 -12.06 -9.29
C VAL A 167 -14.20 -12.17 -7.78
N PHE A 168 -14.74 -11.14 -7.14
CA PHE A 168 -15.00 -11.15 -5.69
C PHE A 168 -16.07 -12.17 -5.30
N ARG A 169 -17.15 -12.29 -6.07
CA ARG A 169 -18.16 -13.35 -5.85
C ARG A 169 -17.56 -14.76 -5.96
N GLN A 170 -16.69 -14.99 -6.94
CA GLN A 170 -15.99 -16.28 -7.07
C GLN A 170 -15.01 -16.53 -5.93
N LYS A 171 -14.29 -15.50 -5.46
CA LYS A 171 -13.40 -15.59 -4.30
C LYS A 171 -14.16 -15.93 -3.02
N GLN A 172 -15.33 -15.33 -2.83
CA GLN A 172 -16.22 -15.64 -1.71
C GLN A 172 -16.70 -17.09 -1.76
N ALA A 173 -17.06 -17.59 -2.95
CA ALA A 173 -17.46 -18.98 -3.14
C ALA A 173 -16.30 -19.98 -3.02
N ASN A 174 -15.07 -19.56 -3.34
CA ASN A 174 -13.86 -20.40 -3.32
C ASN A 174 -12.72 -19.74 -2.54
N PRO A 175 -12.78 -19.68 -1.20
CA PRO A 175 -11.80 -18.93 -0.39
C PRO A 175 -10.35 -19.41 -0.56
N GLN A 176 -10.13 -20.66 -0.97
CA GLN A 176 -8.79 -21.22 -1.19
C GLN A 176 -8.13 -20.78 -2.49
N GLN A 177 -8.91 -20.30 -3.48
CA GLN A 177 -8.35 -19.85 -4.75
C GLN A 177 -7.71 -18.46 -4.58
N SER A 178 -6.55 -18.24 -5.18
CA SER A 178 -5.89 -16.93 -5.12
C SER A 178 -6.69 -15.89 -5.91
N LEU A 179 -6.74 -14.65 -5.40
CA LEU A 179 -7.42 -13.55 -6.09
C LEU A 179 -6.81 -13.30 -7.47
N MET A 180 -5.48 -13.32 -7.58
CA MET A 180 -4.76 -13.17 -8.85
C MET A 180 -5.14 -14.23 -9.89
N THR A 181 -5.35 -15.48 -9.47
CA THR A 181 -5.78 -16.54 -10.38
C THR A 181 -7.17 -16.24 -10.94
N LEU A 182 -8.09 -15.77 -10.10
CA LEU A 182 -9.44 -15.39 -10.51
C LEU A 182 -9.43 -14.15 -11.43
N GLU A 183 -8.62 -13.13 -11.09
CA GLU A 183 -8.40 -11.95 -11.94
C GLU A 183 -7.88 -12.37 -13.32
N SER A 184 -6.86 -13.23 -13.36
CA SER A 184 -6.32 -13.76 -14.62
C SER A 184 -7.35 -14.54 -15.43
N GLN A 185 -8.25 -15.28 -14.79
CA GLN A 185 -9.30 -16.05 -15.47
C GLN A 185 -10.41 -15.15 -16.05
N VAL A 186 -10.83 -14.12 -15.31
CA VAL A 186 -11.98 -13.27 -15.68
C VAL A 186 -11.58 -12.06 -16.52
N LEU A 187 -10.41 -11.46 -16.23
CA LEU A 187 -9.92 -10.24 -16.87
C LEU A 187 -8.76 -10.48 -17.85
N ALA A 188 -8.17 -11.67 -17.88
CA ALA A 188 -6.91 -11.93 -18.59
C ALA A 188 -5.75 -11.04 -18.09
N MET A 189 -5.89 -10.44 -16.91
CA MET A 189 -4.95 -9.50 -16.33
C MET A 189 -5.02 -9.58 -14.80
N THR A 190 -3.89 -9.39 -14.13
CA THR A 190 -3.80 -9.34 -12.66
C THR A 190 -3.64 -7.92 -12.14
N GLU A 191 -3.96 -7.72 -10.86
CA GLU A 191 -3.75 -6.45 -10.16
C GLU A 191 -2.27 -6.02 -10.21
N THR A 192 -1.35 -6.97 -10.19
CA THR A 192 0.08 -6.73 -10.32
C THR A 192 0.47 -6.14 -11.67
N GLN A 193 -0.12 -6.65 -12.76
CA GLN A 193 0.10 -6.11 -14.10
C GLN A 193 -0.51 -4.71 -14.23
N ALA A 194 -1.76 -4.52 -13.79
CA ALA A 194 -2.44 -3.24 -13.79
C ALA A 194 -1.68 -2.16 -12.99
N GLY A 195 -1.26 -2.52 -11.78
CA GLY A 195 -0.46 -1.66 -10.90
C GLY A 195 0.91 -1.30 -11.49
N THR A 196 1.57 -2.26 -12.16
CA THR A 196 2.86 -2.01 -12.83
C THR A 196 2.71 -1.02 -13.99
N VAL A 197 1.65 -1.17 -14.79
CA VAL A 197 1.36 -0.27 -15.92
C VAL A 197 1.11 1.14 -15.42
N ILE A 198 0.22 1.31 -14.44
CA ILE A 198 -0.08 2.65 -13.92
C ILE A 198 1.13 3.26 -13.22
N GLY A 199 1.89 2.46 -12.46
CA GLY A 199 3.10 2.91 -11.76
C GLY A 199 4.17 3.42 -12.72
N LYS A 200 4.37 2.72 -13.85
CA LYS A 200 5.29 3.17 -14.91
C LYS A 200 4.78 4.44 -15.61
N ARG A 201 3.48 4.50 -15.93
CA ARG A 201 2.86 5.68 -16.56
C ARG A 201 2.97 6.93 -15.70
N TRP A 202 2.79 6.78 -14.39
CA TRP A 202 2.93 7.85 -13.41
C TRP A 202 4.37 8.11 -12.97
N LYS A 203 5.34 7.36 -13.51
CA LYS A 203 6.78 7.45 -13.18
C LYS A 203 7.03 7.34 -11.67
N LEU A 204 6.33 6.43 -11.00
CA LEU A 204 6.54 6.17 -9.58
C LEU A 204 7.98 5.68 -9.32
N PRO A 205 8.52 5.90 -8.10
CA PRO A 205 9.85 5.42 -7.73
C PRO A 205 10.03 3.92 -8.00
N ARG A 206 11.25 3.52 -8.36
CA ARG A 206 11.53 2.12 -8.71
C ARG A 206 11.21 1.16 -7.57
N CYS A 207 11.50 1.52 -6.32
CA CYS A 207 11.14 0.75 -5.14
C CYS A 207 9.63 0.43 -5.11
N VAL A 208 8.76 1.40 -5.41
CA VAL A 208 7.32 1.19 -5.50
C VAL A 208 6.95 0.29 -6.67
N THR A 209 7.42 0.61 -7.88
CA THR A 209 7.04 -0.17 -9.08
C THR A 209 7.52 -1.62 -9.02
N HIS A 210 8.72 -1.87 -8.47
CA HIS A 210 9.24 -3.21 -8.28
C HIS A 210 8.46 -3.97 -7.21
N THR A 211 8.11 -3.32 -6.09
CA THR A 211 7.25 -3.94 -5.07
C THR A 211 5.91 -4.35 -5.65
N ILE A 212 5.24 -3.46 -6.40
CA ILE A 212 3.98 -3.81 -7.07
C ILE A 212 4.22 -5.01 -8.01
N GLN A 213 5.24 -4.95 -8.86
CA GLN A 213 5.46 -5.98 -9.89
C GLN A 213 5.86 -7.36 -9.34
N TYR A 214 6.67 -7.43 -8.29
CA TYR A 214 7.37 -8.66 -7.88
C TYR A 214 6.98 -9.17 -6.49
N ARG A 215 6.05 -8.54 -5.76
CA ARG A 215 5.70 -8.99 -4.39
C ARG A 215 5.17 -10.42 -4.29
N HIS A 216 4.42 -10.89 -5.29
CA HIS A 216 3.83 -12.23 -5.26
C HIS A 216 4.80 -13.31 -5.73
N GLU A 217 5.71 -12.94 -6.64
CA GLU A 217 6.79 -13.78 -7.14
C GLU A 217 8.10 -12.98 -7.05
N PRO A 218 8.76 -12.97 -5.88
CA PRO A 218 9.98 -12.19 -5.66
C PRO A 218 11.21 -12.86 -6.32
N ASN A 219 11.12 -13.10 -7.63
CA ASN A 219 12.21 -13.59 -8.48
C ASN A 219 13.12 -12.45 -8.96
N LEU A 220 13.16 -11.34 -8.20
CA LEU A 220 13.94 -10.16 -8.50
C LEU A 220 15.29 -10.26 -7.81
N ALA A 221 16.36 -10.25 -8.59
CA ALA A 221 17.73 -10.19 -8.05
C ALA A 221 18.24 -8.74 -7.95
N GLY A 222 19.06 -8.47 -6.94
CA GLY A 222 19.87 -7.25 -6.84
C GLY A 222 19.31 -6.20 -5.88
N ARG A 223 19.60 -4.92 -6.16
CA ARG A 223 19.40 -3.78 -5.22
C ARG A 223 18.04 -3.75 -4.50
N TYR A 224 16.96 -4.13 -5.17
CA TYR A 224 15.60 -4.02 -4.63
C TYR A 224 15.07 -5.32 -4.00
N GLU A 225 15.80 -6.43 -4.11
CA GLU A 225 15.36 -7.77 -3.71
C GLU A 225 14.87 -7.82 -2.27
N LEU A 226 15.72 -7.38 -1.32
CA LEU A 226 15.40 -7.41 0.11
C LEU A 226 14.20 -6.52 0.46
N ALA A 227 14.09 -5.34 -0.16
CA ALA A 227 12.97 -4.42 0.09
C ALA A 227 11.64 -4.98 -0.45
N VAL A 228 11.65 -5.53 -1.67
CA VAL A 228 10.48 -6.19 -2.27
C VAL A 228 10.07 -7.39 -1.43
N HIS A 229 11.04 -8.20 -0.98
CA HIS A 229 10.74 -9.37 -0.18
C HIS A 229 10.15 -9.00 1.18
N ALA A 230 10.71 -7.98 1.85
CA ALA A 230 10.17 -7.49 3.11
C ALA A 230 8.70 -7.05 2.97
N VAL A 231 8.39 -6.22 1.96
CA VAL A 231 7.00 -5.79 1.72
C VAL A 231 6.10 -6.96 1.35
N ALA A 232 6.59 -7.93 0.56
CA ALA A 232 5.85 -9.13 0.20
C ALA A 232 5.43 -9.93 1.44
N VAL A 233 6.37 -10.21 2.36
CA VAL A 233 6.08 -10.90 3.63
C VAL A 233 5.07 -10.09 4.45
N CYS A 234 5.32 -8.79 4.65
CA CYS A 234 4.42 -7.92 5.40
C CYS A 234 3.00 -7.87 4.83
N SER A 235 2.85 -7.86 3.51
CA SER A 235 1.53 -7.84 2.87
C SER A 235 0.74 -9.13 3.06
N ARG A 236 1.40 -10.29 3.05
CA ARG A 236 0.77 -11.58 3.37
C ARG A 236 0.39 -11.67 4.85
N THR A 237 1.25 -11.15 5.73
CA THR A 237 0.95 -11.06 7.17
C THR A 237 -0.24 -10.13 7.42
N ALA A 238 -0.31 -8.98 6.75
CA ALA A 238 -1.44 -8.05 6.86
C ALA A 238 -2.76 -8.68 6.40
N GLU A 239 -2.76 -9.44 5.29
CA GLU A 239 -3.94 -10.21 4.87
C GLU A 239 -4.37 -11.20 5.95
N SER A 240 -3.40 -11.96 6.48
CA SER A 240 -3.65 -13.01 7.46
C SER A 240 -4.17 -12.46 8.79
N LEU A 241 -3.70 -11.28 9.22
CA LEU A 241 -4.17 -10.57 10.40
C LEU A 241 -5.59 -10.00 10.22
N TYR A 242 -5.95 -9.60 9.00
CA TYR A 242 -7.30 -9.14 8.73
C TYR A 242 -8.32 -10.27 8.91
N ASP A 243 -8.00 -11.46 8.38
CA ASP A 243 -8.83 -12.66 8.44
C ASP A 243 -8.84 -13.29 9.84
N ASP A 244 -7.71 -13.28 10.54
CA ASP A 244 -7.54 -13.79 11.91
C ASP A 244 -6.66 -12.83 12.74
N PRO A 245 -7.26 -11.97 13.59
CA PRO A 245 -6.53 -11.02 14.44
C PRO A 245 -5.57 -11.66 15.45
N ASP A 246 -5.76 -12.96 15.75
CA ASP A 246 -4.89 -13.71 16.65
C ASP A 246 -3.71 -14.38 15.94
N ASN A 247 -3.63 -14.23 14.63
CA ASN A 247 -2.55 -14.79 13.84
C ASN A 247 -1.19 -14.16 14.19
N THR A 248 -0.23 -15.01 14.57
CA THR A 248 1.13 -14.62 14.93
C THR A 248 2.15 -14.90 13.82
N ARG A 249 1.71 -15.25 12.61
CA ARG A 249 2.60 -15.67 11.53
C ARG A 249 3.34 -14.48 10.90
N LEU A 250 4.48 -14.19 11.50
CA LEU A 250 5.61 -13.52 10.89
C LEU A 250 6.86 -14.29 11.31
N GLN A 251 7.31 -15.21 10.45
CA GLN A 251 8.42 -16.11 10.80
C GLN A 251 9.72 -15.60 10.19
N LEU A 252 10.82 -15.79 10.92
CA LEU A 252 12.14 -15.45 10.40
C LEU A 252 12.45 -16.20 9.10
N GLY A 253 11.95 -17.44 8.97
CA GLY A 253 12.07 -18.26 7.77
C GLY A 253 11.34 -17.70 6.54
N ASP A 254 10.42 -16.75 6.72
CA ASP A 254 9.74 -16.08 5.61
C ASP A 254 10.67 -15.09 4.88
N PHE A 255 11.79 -14.69 5.50
CA PHE A 255 12.76 -13.76 4.92
C PHE A 255 13.98 -14.52 4.40
N THR A 256 14.15 -14.59 3.09
CA THR A 256 15.35 -15.18 2.47
C THR A 256 16.52 -14.21 2.58
N GLY A 257 17.69 -14.71 2.96
CA GLY A 257 18.91 -13.89 3.05
C GLY A 257 18.82 -12.73 4.05
N HIS A 258 17.98 -12.85 5.08
CA HIS A 258 17.83 -11.83 6.10
C HIS A 258 19.15 -11.62 6.87
N PRO A 259 19.46 -10.37 7.27
CA PRO A 259 20.64 -10.11 8.07
C PRO A 259 20.52 -10.73 9.45
N SER A 260 21.66 -11.04 10.08
CA SER A 260 21.73 -11.64 11.42
C SER A 260 21.11 -10.76 12.52
N THR A 261 20.92 -9.48 12.23
CA THR A 261 20.23 -8.50 13.09
C THR A 261 18.73 -8.74 13.20
N LEU A 262 18.11 -9.38 12.20
CA LEU A 262 16.69 -9.73 12.26
C LEU A 262 16.54 -11.03 13.06
N THR A 263 15.79 -10.97 14.15
CA THR A 263 15.55 -12.12 15.03
C THR A 263 14.05 -12.36 15.17
N GLN A 264 13.66 -13.59 15.52
CA GLN A 264 12.24 -13.91 15.76
C GLN A 264 11.64 -13.02 16.86
N GLY A 265 12.39 -12.70 17.92
CA GLY A 265 11.91 -11.81 18.99
C GLY A 265 11.59 -10.38 18.51
N ILE A 266 12.32 -9.87 17.49
CA ILE A 266 12.00 -8.58 16.86
C ILE A 266 10.70 -8.68 16.06
N LEU A 267 10.54 -9.77 15.29
CA LEU A 267 9.31 -10.02 14.52
C LEU A 267 8.10 -10.12 15.46
N ASP A 268 8.26 -10.82 16.58
CA ASP A 268 7.22 -11.00 17.60
C ASP A 268 6.84 -9.68 18.27
N ASP A 269 7.81 -8.80 18.57
CA ASP A 269 7.54 -7.46 19.09
C ASP A 269 6.78 -6.58 18.08
N ILE A 270 7.21 -6.60 16.81
CA ILE A 270 6.56 -5.84 15.73
C ILE A 270 5.10 -6.30 15.55
N ILE A 271 4.86 -7.62 15.43
CA ILE A 271 3.51 -8.13 15.21
C ILE A 271 2.62 -7.93 16.46
N SER A 272 3.19 -8.05 17.66
CA SER A 272 2.48 -7.77 18.91
C SER A 272 1.97 -6.33 18.97
N LYS A 273 2.80 -5.35 18.57
CA LYS A 273 2.40 -3.95 18.47
C LYS A 273 1.29 -3.73 17.45
N VAL A 274 1.33 -4.42 16.30
CA VAL A 274 0.23 -4.33 15.33
C VAL A 274 -1.06 -4.91 15.89
N ARG A 275 -1.00 -6.10 16.50
CA ARG A 275 -2.18 -6.76 17.11
C ARG A 275 -2.81 -5.94 18.23
N HIS A 276 -1.98 -5.37 19.11
CA HIS A 276 -2.47 -4.50 20.19
C HIS A 276 -3.28 -3.31 19.65
N ASN A 277 -3.04 -2.93 18.40
CA ASN A 277 -3.64 -1.77 17.76
C ASN A 277 -4.57 -2.11 16.58
N ASP A 278 -4.98 -3.37 16.45
CA ASP A 278 -5.78 -3.85 15.31
C ASP A 278 -7.10 -3.07 15.16
N ALA A 279 -7.79 -2.82 16.27
CA ALA A 279 -9.03 -2.04 16.27
C ALA A 279 -8.84 -0.62 15.72
N GLN A 280 -7.71 0.01 16.03
CA GLN A 280 -7.36 1.33 15.52
C GLN A 280 -7.04 1.30 14.02
N TYR A 281 -6.35 0.26 13.54
CA TYR A 281 -6.12 0.08 12.10
C TYR A 281 -7.42 -0.10 11.33
N ARG A 282 -8.38 -0.86 11.88
CA ARG A 282 -9.71 -1.05 11.27
C ARG A 282 -10.50 0.25 11.23
N ALA A 283 -10.59 0.96 12.36
CA ALA A 283 -11.28 2.25 12.43
C ALA A 283 -10.67 3.28 11.46
N LEU A 284 -9.35 3.30 11.33
CA LEU A 284 -8.67 4.14 10.35
C LEU A 284 -9.01 3.72 8.92
N ALA A 285 -8.95 2.44 8.63
CA ALA A 285 -9.27 1.91 7.31
C ALA A 285 -10.72 2.21 6.91
N ASP A 286 -11.66 2.12 7.84
CA ASP A 286 -13.06 2.49 7.66
C ASP A 286 -13.21 3.99 7.37
N SER A 287 -12.54 4.86 8.14
CA SER A 287 -12.54 6.30 7.88
C SER A 287 -12.03 6.66 6.49
N LEU A 288 -11.08 5.87 5.96
CA LEU A 288 -10.55 6.08 4.62
C LEU A 288 -11.38 5.38 3.53
N GLY A 289 -12.19 4.40 3.91
CA GLY A 289 -13.16 3.72 3.06
C GLY A 289 -14.48 4.47 2.90
N SER A 290 -14.84 5.30 3.89
CA SER A 290 -15.96 6.23 3.81
C SER A 290 -15.62 7.37 2.85
N GLN A 291 -16.19 7.33 1.65
CA GLN A 291 -16.23 8.50 0.77
C GLN A 291 -17.35 9.42 1.25
N GLU A 292 -17.03 10.35 2.15
CA GLU A 292 -17.84 11.55 2.37
C GLU A 292 -17.35 12.69 1.45
#